data_AF-A0A7C0ZGJ5-F1
#
_entry.id   AF-A0A7C0ZGJ5-F1
#
_cell.length_a   1.000
_cell.length_b   1.000
_cell.length_c   1.000
_cell.angle_alpha   90.00
_cell.angle_beta   90.00
_cell.angle_gamma   90.00
#
_symmetry.space_group_name_H-M   'P 1'
#
loop_
_entity.id
_entity.type
_entity.pdbx_description
1 polymer ?
#
loop_
_entity_poly.entity_id
_entity_poly.type
_entity_poly.pdbx_seq_one_letter_code
_entity_poly.pdbx_strand_id
1 'polypeptide(L)' 'IVAKIILRDVTRGRIIFSNPSFVYQQEYEVPQGSDFESVETEAIAKIAERFARSLVITILEGF' A
#
# COMPACT_ATOMS: atom_id res chain seq x y z
N ILE A 1 -1.60 1.05 6.99
CA ILE A 1 -0.85 0.01 6.24
C ILE A 1 0.64 0.28 6.34
N VAL A 2 1.41 -0.73 6.74
CA VAL A 2 2.89 -0.72 6.69
C VAL A 2 3.32 -1.85 5.77
N ALA A 3 4.08 -1.54 4.71
CA ALA A 3 4.51 -2.54 3.73
C ALA A 3 6.00 -2.41 3.41
N LYS A 4 6.67 -3.56 3.29
CA LYS A 4 8.05 -3.67 2.82
C LYS A 4 8.07 -4.42 1.50
N ILE A 5 8.64 -3.79 0.47
CA ILE A 5 8.66 -4.33 -0.90
C ILE A 5 10.10 -4.69 -1.31
N ILE A 6 10.25 -5.85 -1.94
CA ILE A 6 11.46 -6.31 -2.62
C ILE A 6 11.09 -6.68 -4.05
N LEU A 7 11.76 -6.11 -5.04
CA LEU A 7 11.61 -6.51 -6.44
C LEU A 7 12.83 -7.32 -6.87
N ARG A 8 12.57 -8.43 -7.54
CA ARG A 8 13.57 -9.40 -7.98
C ARG A 8 13.44 -9.67 -9.47
N ASP A 9 14.57 -9.68 -10.16
CA ASP A 9 14.67 -10.22 -11.50
C ASP A 9 14.47 -11.74 -11.43
N VAL A 10 13.41 -12.24 -12.06
CA VAL A 10 13.06 -13.67 -12.12
C VAL A 10 14.03 -14.49 -12.99
N THR A 11 14.69 -13.86 -13.96
CA THR A 11 15.62 -14.54 -14.87
C THR A 11 17.02 -14.66 -14.29
N ARG A 12 17.48 -13.64 -13.56
CA ARG A 12 18.84 -13.56 -12.99
C ARG A 12 18.89 -13.81 -11.49
N GLY A 13 17.72 -13.87 -10.83
CA GLY A 13 17.60 -14.06 -9.38
C GLY A 13 18.15 -12.90 -8.54
N ARG A 14 18.39 -11.73 -9.14
CA ARG A 14 18.99 -10.56 -8.48
C ARG A 14 17.92 -9.64 -7.90
N ILE A 15 18.13 -9.13 -6.69
CA ILE A 15 17.30 -8.03 -6.15
C ILE A 15 17.64 -6.76 -6.93
N ILE A 16 16.63 -6.19 -7.56
CA ILE A 16 16.76 -5.00 -8.40
C ILE A 16 16.25 -3.75 -7.70
N PHE A 17 15.41 -3.92 -6.68
CA PHE A 17 14.95 -2.85 -5.82
C PHE A 17 14.65 -3.40 -4.43
N SER A 18 15.09 -2.68 -3.42
CA SER A 18 14.89 -3.05 -2.03
C SER A 18 14.70 -1.78 -1.22
N ASN A 19 13.51 -1.69 -0.62
CA ASN A 19 13.05 -0.71 0.36
C ASN A 19 12.56 0.65 -0.17
N PRO A 20 11.25 0.88 0.03
CA PRO A 20 10.83 2.08 0.74
C PRO A 20 9.81 1.66 1.80
N SER A 21 10.01 2.08 3.04
CA SER A 21 9.05 1.82 4.12
C SER A 21 7.77 2.60 3.83
N PHE A 22 6.83 1.97 3.12
CA PHE A 22 5.54 2.57 2.81
C PHE A 22 4.70 2.58 4.08
N VAL A 23 4.43 3.77 4.59
CA VAL A 23 3.54 3.99 5.73
C VAL A 23 2.38 4.84 5.25
N TYR A 24 1.19 4.24 5.26
CA TYR A 24 -0.05 4.95 5.01
C TYR A 24 -0.93 4.84 6.24
N GLN A 25 -1.11 5.98 6.91
CA GLN A 25 -2.00 6.12 8.06
C GLN A 25 -3.07 7.13 7.69
N GLN A 26 -4.32 6.79 7.99
CA GLN A 26 -5.45 7.65 7.78
C GLN A 26 -6.45 7.40 8.90
N GLU A 27 -6.97 8.49 9.45
CA GLU A 27 -8.11 8.46 10.37
C GLU A 27 -9.40 8.29 9.56
N TYR A 28 -10.35 7.55 10.11
CA TYR A 28 -11.68 7.39 9.54
C TYR A 28 -12.72 7.61 10.63
N GLU A 29 -13.83 8.23 10.25
CA GLU A 29 -14.95 8.47 11.14
C GLU A 29 -15.95 7.32 11.04
N VAL A 30 -16.52 6.93 12.18
CA VAL A 30 -17.58 5.92 12.24
C VAL A 30 -18.88 6.63 12.60
N PRO A 31 -19.80 6.85 11.64
CA PRO A 31 -21.08 7.51 11.92
C PRO A 31 -21.93 6.68 12.90
N GLN A 32 -22.81 7.33 13.66
CA GLN A 32 -23.73 6.62 14.54
C GLN A 32 -24.69 5.73 13.74
N GLY A 33 -24.86 4.47 14.19
CA GLY A 33 -25.69 3.48 13.51
C GLY A 33 -24.98 2.72 12.37
N SER A 34 -23.72 3.05 12.09
CA SER A 34 -22.90 2.30 11.13
C SER A 34 -22.27 1.07 11.79
N ASP A 35 -22.07 0.02 11.01
CA ASP A 35 -21.24 -1.10 11.41
C ASP A 35 -19.74 -0.72 11.30
N PHE A 36 -19.00 -0.95 12.39
CA PHE A 36 -17.58 -0.57 12.49
C PHE A 36 -16.72 -1.33 11.47
N GLU A 37 -16.92 -2.64 11.33
CA GLU A 37 -16.12 -3.49 10.44
C GLU A 37 -16.29 -3.10 8.97
N SER A 38 -17.51 -2.74 8.58
CA SER A 38 -17.83 -2.25 7.23
C SER A 38 -17.09 -0.95 6.91
N VAL A 39 -17.10 0.02 7.83
CA VAL A 39 -16.41 1.31 7.66
C VAL A 39 -14.89 1.14 7.66
N GLU A 40 -14.36 0.28 8.53
CA GLU A 40 -12.94 -0.06 8.56
C GLU A 40 -12.49 -0.71 7.25
N THR A 41 -13.27 -1.65 6.72
CA THR A 41 -12.98 -2.31 5.43
C THR A 41 -12.92 -1.30 4.29
N GLU A 42 -13.85 -0.35 4.25
CA GLU A 42 -13.85 0.72 3.25
C GLU A 42 -12.63 1.64 3.40
N ALA A 43 -12.27 2.00 4.64
CA ALA A 43 -11.10 2.80 4.93
C ALA A 43 -9.80 2.09 4.49
N ILE A 44 -9.69 0.78 4.74
CA ILE A 44 -8.55 -0.04 4.31
C ILE A 44 -8.49 -0.09 2.78
N ALA A 45 -9.61 -0.27 2.08
CA ALA A 45 -9.64 -0.30 0.61
C ALA A 45 -9.14 1.03 0.01
N LYS A 46 -9.58 2.16 0.56
CA LYS A 46 -9.11 3.50 0.15
C LYS A 46 -7.60 3.69 0.35
N ILE A 47 -7.07 3.23 1.48
CA ILE A 47 -5.63 3.30 1.77
C ILE A 47 -4.84 2.37 0.82
N ALA A 48 -5.37 1.18 0.52
CA ALA A 48 -4.74 0.22 -0.37
C ALA A 48 -4.60 0.77 -1.81
N GLU A 49 -5.60 1.50 -2.31
CA GLU A 49 -5.51 2.15 -3.63
C GLU A 49 -4.37 3.18 -3.70
N ARG A 50 -4.25 4.03 -2.67
CA ARG A 50 -3.18 5.03 -2.59
C ARG A 50 -1.80 4.38 -2.53
N PHE A 51 -1.67 3.32 -1.74
CA PHE A 51 -0.46 2.51 -1.67
C PHE A 51 -0.10 1.92 -3.05
N ALA A 52 -1.05 1.28 -3.73
CA ALA A 52 -0.83 0.67 -5.03
C ALA A 52 -0.38 1.69 -6.08
N ARG A 53 -1.02 2.87 -6.12
CA ARG A 53 -0.63 3.95 -7.03
C ARG A 53 0.80 4.42 -6.79
N SER A 54 1.17 4.65 -5.54
CA SER A 54 2.53 5.08 -5.20
C SER A 54 3.56 4.01 -5.56
N LEU A 55 3.26 2.74 -5.30
CA LEU A 55 4.14 1.63 -5.63
C LEU A 55 4.40 1.57 -7.14
N VAL A 56 3.36 1.70 -7.97
CA VAL A 56 3.51 1.71 -9.43
C VAL A 56 4.35 2.88 -9.90
N ILE A 57 4.12 4.10 -9.38
CA ILE A 57 4.93 5.28 -9.72
C ILE A 57 6.39 5.04 -9.34
N THR A 58 6.67 4.56 -8.13
CA THR A 58 8.05 4.26 -7.70
C THR A 58 8.73 3.24 -8.60
N ILE A 59 7.99 2.24 -9.10
CA ILE A 59 8.51 1.27 -10.06
C ILE A 59 8.82 1.96 -11.40
N LEU A 60 7.95 2.83 -11.91
CA LEU A 60 8.13 3.52 -13.18
C LEU A 60 9.20 4.63 -13.16
N GLU A 61 9.49 5.21 -11.99
CA GLU A 61 10.54 6.23 -11.82
C GLU A 61 11.91 5.62 -11.51
N GLY A 62 11.95 4.46 -10.84
CA GLY A 62 13.18 3.80 -10.40
C GLY A 62 13.76 2.77 -11.38
N PHE A 63 13.02 2.45 -12.44
CA PHE A 63 13.42 1.58 -13.55
C PHE A 63 13.30 2.32 -14.89
#